data_AF-A0A6A5R497-F1
#
_entry.id   AF-A0A6A5R497-F1
#
_cell.length_a   1.000
_cell.length_b   1.000
_cell.length_c   1.000
_cell.angle_alpha   90.00
_cell.angle_beta   90.00
_cell.angle_gamma   90.00
#
_symmetry.space_group_name_H-M   'P 1'
#
loop_
_entity.id
_entity.type
_entity.pdbx_description
1 polymer ?
#
loop_
_entity_poly.entity_id
_entity_poly.type
_entity_poly.pdbx_seq_one_letter_code
_entity_poly.pdbx_strand_id
1 'polypeptide(L)'
;MSRAQWSDKPNTRAREILEENHDSSAALLKDLQEPEYACRDVEVRDGVWQMMAQIEAFAKAHFSFELKDKTRLQAAFQSMPKETIKIIGCVVSSGPGGASGWEDLFIDSSKRQALVCAITGNTMVEQVFQHIFFGGTSEQIKEVAAIQYEHRNNDGFTRNTLHATKIRSLLAPTKHNSPPLHLPPNFNAHVTHTVAALLTHLMPLLTLHAPNNPTPLIPALYALTTHTALLSLAMRLTPHTVYHFPPSSRTSPTPRPQWSAPTTQP
;
A
#
# COMPACT_ATOMS: atom_id res chain seq x y z
N MET A 1 -16.40 -18.88 -30.71
CA MET A 1 -15.48 -20.04 -30.62
C MET A 1 -14.26 -19.78 -29.71
N SER A 2 -13.82 -18.53 -29.48
CA SER A 2 -12.57 -18.24 -28.72
C SER A 2 -12.61 -18.55 -27.21
N ARG A 3 -13.73 -18.32 -26.51
CA ARG A 3 -13.77 -18.39 -25.04
C ARG A 3 -13.40 -19.75 -24.44
N ALA A 4 -13.82 -20.86 -25.05
CA ALA A 4 -13.52 -22.20 -24.57
C ALA A 4 -12.02 -22.54 -24.69
N GLN A 5 -11.36 -22.08 -25.75
CA GLN A 5 -9.93 -22.31 -25.97
C GLN A 5 -9.07 -21.55 -24.95
N TRP A 6 -9.48 -20.32 -24.59
CA TRP A 6 -8.85 -19.55 -23.53
C TRP A 6 -9.08 -20.14 -22.13
N SER A 7 -10.20 -20.81 -21.89
CA SER A 7 -10.46 -21.49 -20.61
C SER A 7 -9.66 -22.79 -20.43
N ASP A 8 -9.52 -23.59 -21.50
CA ASP A 8 -8.90 -24.92 -21.39
C ASP A 8 -7.37 -24.88 -21.55
N LYS A 9 -6.84 -24.06 -22.47
CA LYS A 9 -5.41 -24.00 -22.81
C LYS A 9 -4.95 -22.58 -23.20
N PRO A 10 -5.01 -21.60 -22.28
CA PRO A 10 -4.74 -20.18 -22.59
C PRO A 10 -3.35 -19.93 -23.18
N ASN A 11 -2.32 -20.60 -22.64
CA ASN A 11 -0.94 -20.41 -23.11
C ASN A 11 -0.72 -20.97 -24.53
N THR A 12 -1.41 -22.04 -24.89
CA THR A 12 -1.33 -22.61 -26.24
C THR A 12 -1.99 -21.68 -27.23
N ARG A 13 -3.21 -21.20 -26.93
CA ARG A 13 -3.93 -20.25 -27.79
C ARG A 13 -3.16 -18.93 -27.97
N ALA A 14 -2.57 -18.41 -26.90
CA ALA A 14 -1.73 -17.21 -26.96
C ALA A 14 -0.55 -17.37 -27.93
N ARG A 15 0.16 -18.51 -27.90
CA ARG A 15 1.27 -18.78 -28.83
C ARG A 15 0.82 -18.89 -30.27
N GLU A 16 -0.27 -19.62 -30.54
CA GLU A 16 -0.84 -19.74 -31.89
C GLU A 16 -1.14 -18.36 -32.48
N ILE A 17 -1.75 -17.45 -31.71
CA ILE A 17 -2.07 -16.11 -32.19
C ILE A 17 -0.79 -15.29 -32.44
N LEU A 18 0.21 -15.38 -31.56
CA LEU A 18 1.47 -14.66 -31.73
C LEU A 18 2.23 -15.17 -32.97
N GLU A 19 2.23 -16.48 -33.20
CA GLU A 19 2.81 -17.11 -34.39
C GLU A 19 2.06 -16.70 -35.66
N GLU A 20 0.72 -16.70 -35.66
CA GLU A 20 -0.13 -16.31 -36.79
C GLU A 20 -0.05 -14.80 -37.12
N ASN A 21 0.28 -13.96 -36.13
CA ASN A 21 0.17 -12.50 -36.26
C ASN A 21 1.49 -11.76 -35.99
N HIS A 22 2.64 -12.44 -36.15
CA HIS A 22 3.98 -11.85 -36.03
C HIS A 22 4.19 -11.09 -34.70
N ASP A 23 3.90 -11.74 -33.58
CA ASP A 23 4.05 -11.19 -32.22
C ASP A 23 3.17 -9.95 -31.94
N SER A 24 2.07 -9.80 -32.66
CA SER A 24 1.12 -8.69 -32.44
C SER A 24 0.30 -8.89 -31.16
N SER A 25 0.65 -8.16 -30.10
CA SER A 25 -0.15 -8.09 -28.87
C SER A 25 -1.57 -7.56 -29.11
N ALA A 26 -1.76 -6.73 -30.15
CA ALA A 26 -3.09 -6.24 -30.54
C ALA A 26 -3.99 -7.36 -31.08
N ALA A 27 -3.43 -8.35 -31.79
CA ALA A 27 -4.18 -9.51 -32.26
C ALA A 27 -4.61 -10.42 -31.10
N LEU A 28 -3.74 -10.60 -30.11
CA LEU A 28 -4.04 -11.35 -28.88
C LEU A 28 -5.19 -10.72 -28.09
N LEU A 29 -5.14 -9.40 -27.87
CA LEU A 29 -6.21 -8.67 -27.18
C LEU A 29 -7.55 -8.75 -27.92
N LYS A 30 -7.51 -8.70 -29.26
CA LYS A 30 -8.72 -8.79 -30.10
C LYS A 30 -9.37 -10.18 -30.04
N ASP A 31 -8.58 -11.26 -29.97
CA ASP A 31 -9.10 -12.63 -29.88
C ASP A 31 -9.63 -12.97 -28.48
N LEU A 32 -8.97 -12.45 -27.44
CA LEU A 32 -9.34 -12.65 -26.04
C LEU A 32 -10.73 -12.07 -25.73
N GLN A 33 -11.14 -11.00 -26.44
CA GLN A 33 -12.43 -10.30 -26.26
C GLN A 33 -12.71 -9.82 -24.82
N GLU A 34 -11.66 -9.72 -24.00
CA GLU A 34 -11.75 -9.14 -22.68
C GLU A 34 -11.62 -7.61 -22.76
N PRO A 35 -12.25 -6.87 -21.85
CA PRO A 35 -12.02 -5.43 -21.75
C PRO A 35 -10.53 -5.11 -21.61
N GLU A 36 -10.07 -4.02 -22.21
CA GLU A 36 -8.65 -3.64 -22.23
C GLU A 36 -8.03 -3.55 -20.82
N TYR A 37 -8.80 -3.11 -19.83
CA TYR A 37 -8.36 -3.05 -18.42
C TYR A 37 -8.06 -4.44 -17.84
N ALA A 38 -8.79 -5.49 -18.24
CA ALA A 38 -8.61 -6.84 -17.72
C ALA A 38 -7.26 -7.45 -18.18
N CYS A 39 -6.71 -6.94 -19.28
CA CYS A 39 -5.46 -7.40 -19.85
C CYS A 39 -4.25 -6.58 -19.41
N ARG A 40 -4.46 -5.28 -19.09
CA ARG A 40 -3.38 -4.34 -18.77
C ARG A 40 -3.14 -4.15 -17.28
N ASP A 41 -4.20 -4.22 -16.47
CA ASP A 41 -4.10 -3.95 -15.03
C ASP A 41 -3.94 -5.23 -14.21
N VAL A 42 -3.80 -6.39 -14.86
CA VAL A 42 -3.63 -7.70 -14.20
C VAL A 42 -2.43 -7.70 -13.26
N GLU A 43 -1.30 -7.11 -13.69
CA GLU A 43 -0.07 -7.03 -12.90
C GLU A 43 -0.25 -6.11 -11.68
N VAL A 44 -0.98 -5.01 -11.83
CA VAL A 44 -1.26 -4.09 -10.71
C VAL A 44 -2.22 -4.73 -9.72
N ARG A 45 -3.28 -5.37 -10.21
CA ARG A 45 -4.24 -6.10 -9.37
C ARG A 45 -3.55 -7.19 -8.57
N ASP A 46 -2.76 -8.02 -9.25
CA ASP A 46 -2.05 -9.13 -8.62
C ASP A 46 -0.98 -8.60 -7.65
N GLY A 47 -0.32 -7.49 -7.98
CA GLY A 47 0.58 -6.78 -7.08
C GLY A 47 -0.12 -6.26 -5.82
N VAL A 48 -1.32 -5.69 -5.93
CA VAL A 48 -2.11 -5.26 -4.76
C VAL A 48 -2.48 -6.45 -3.88
N TRP A 49 -2.91 -7.57 -4.48
CA TRP A 49 -3.21 -8.79 -3.73
C TRP A 49 -1.97 -9.38 -3.04
N GLN A 50 -0.84 -9.41 -3.74
CA GLN A 50 0.42 -9.86 -3.17
C GLN A 50 0.85 -8.98 -2.00
N MET A 51 0.75 -7.65 -2.13
CA MET A 51 1.02 -6.72 -1.03
C MET A 51 0.11 -6.99 0.17
N MET A 52 -1.20 -7.17 -0.03
CA MET A 52 -2.14 -7.49 1.05
C MET A 52 -1.76 -8.80 1.77
N ALA A 53 -1.43 -9.85 1.01
CA ALA A 53 -0.98 -11.12 1.57
C ALA A 53 0.34 -10.99 2.34
N GLN A 54 1.28 -10.15 1.88
CA GLN A 54 2.52 -9.86 2.58
C GLN A 54 2.28 -9.12 3.90
N ILE A 55 1.34 -8.17 3.94
CA ILE A 55 0.94 -7.46 5.15
C ILE A 55 0.35 -8.46 6.17
N GLU A 56 -0.55 -9.34 5.73
CA GLU A 56 -1.13 -10.37 6.60
C GLU A 56 -0.07 -11.34 7.13
N ALA A 57 0.81 -11.84 6.26
CA ALA A 57 1.90 -12.72 6.65
C ALA A 57 2.85 -12.04 7.66
N PHE A 58 3.15 -10.76 7.47
CA PHE A 58 3.93 -9.95 8.41
C PHE A 58 3.23 -9.83 9.76
N ALA A 59 1.95 -9.47 9.78
CA ALA A 59 1.17 -9.37 11.02
C ALA A 59 1.16 -10.70 11.76
N LYS A 60 0.94 -11.81 11.05
CA LYS A 60 0.97 -13.16 11.62
C LYS A 60 2.33 -13.52 12.19
N ALA A 61 3.42 -13.25 11.46
CA ALA A 61 4.77 -13.60 11.90
C ALA A 61 5.21 -12.85 13.16
N HIS A 62 4.83 -11.58 13.30
CA HIS A 62 5.36 -10.70 14.35
C HIS A 62 4.38 -10.40 15.49
N PHE A 63 3.07 -10.58 15.27
CA PHE A 63 2.03 -10.14 16.22
C PHE A 63 1.06 -11.23 16.68
N SER A 64 1.29 -12.51 16.35
CA SER A 64 0.43 -13.64 16.78
C SER A 64 0.62 -14.12 18.23
N PHE A 65 1.17 -13.29 19.11
CA PHE A 65 1.48 -13.70 20.49
C PHE A 65 0.30 -13.58 21.45
N GLU A 66 0.41 -14.16 22.64
CA GLU A 66 -0.60 -13.98 23.69
C GLU A 66 -0.13 -12.92 24.69
N LEU A 67 -1.01 -11.98 25.03
CA LEU A 67 -0.73 -10.98 26.06
C LEU A 67 -0.97 -11.58 27.43
N LYS A 68 0.11 -11.88 28.17
CA LYS A 68 0.04 -12.47 29.51
C LYS A 68 -0.09 -11.45 30.64
N ASP A 69 0.27 -10.19 30.38
CA ASP A 69 0.40 -9.15 31.39
C ASP A 69 -0.28 -7.86 30.94
N LYS A 70 -1.39 -7.51 31.61
CA LYS A 70 -2.16 -6.30 31.32
C LYS A 70 -1.43 -5.01 31.70
N THR A 71 -0.42 -5.04 32.56
CA THR A 71 0.33 -3.81 32.93
C THR A 71 1.11 -3.26 31.73
N ARG A 72 1.56 -4.14 30.84
CA ARG A 72 2.21 -3.77 29.56
C ARG A 72 1.27 -3.02 28.62
N LEU A 73 -0.04 -3.30 28.69
CA LEU A 73 -1.03 -2.61 27.89
C LEU A 73 -1.10 -1.12 28.25
N GLN A 74 -1.07 -0.81 29.55
CA GLN A 74 -1.06 0.58 30.01
C GLN A 74 0.22 1.31 29.58
N ALA A 75 1.38 0.66 29.71
CA ALA A 75 2.65 1.22 29.24
C ALA A 75 2.64 1.46 27.72
N ALA A 76 2.10 0.52 26.94
CA ALA A 76 1.95 0.66 25.49
C ALA A 76 1.08 1.87 25.13
N PHE A 77 -0.06 2.05 25.79
CA PHE A 77 -0.95 3.20 25.56
C PHE A 77 -0.30 4.54 25.92
N GLN A 78 0.46 4.59 27.02
CA GLN A 78 1.19 5.81 27.41
C GLN A 78 2.32 6.15 26.43
N SER A 79 2.97 5.14 25.84
CA SER A 79 4.05 5.34 24.87
C SER A 79 3.58 5.66 23.44
N MET A 80 2.27 5.56 23.18
CA MET A 80 1.72 5.64 21.84
C MET A 80 1.68 7.09 21.32
N PRO A 81 2.30 7.38 20.15
CA PRO A 81 2.20 8.70 19.52
C PRO A 81 0.74 9.08 19.20
N LYS A 82 0.44 10.38 19.21
CA LYS A 82 -0.91 10.91 18.89
C LYS A 82 -1.34 10.50 17.48
N GLU A 83 -0.39 10.45 16.57
CA GLU A 83 -0.56 10.04 15.18
C GLU A 83 -0.98 8.57 15.10
N THR A 84 -0.35 7.69 15.89
CA THR A 84 -0.72 6.28 15.99
C THR A 84 -2.14 6.12 16.54
N ILE A 85 -2.49 6.85 17.60
CA ILE A 85 -3.85 6.85 18.17
C ILE A 85 -4.86 7.28 17.09
N LYS A 86 -4.53 8.32 16.31
CA LYS A 86 -5.39 8.81 15.22
C LYS A 86 -5.58 7.74 14.13
N ILE A 87 -4.52 7.08 13.68
CA ILE A 87 -4.60 6.01 12.66
C ILE A 87 -5.49 4.87 13.17
N ILE A 88 -5.30 4.43 14.41
CA ILE A 88 -6.13 3.39 15.03
C ILE A 88 -7.60 3.84 15.07
N GLY A 89 -7.86 5.08 15.50
CA GLY A 89 -9.20 5.66 15.52
C GLY A 89 -9.90 5.72 14.14
N CYS A 90 -9.13 5.70 13.05
CA CYS A 90 -9.72 5.69 11.70
C CYS A 90 -10.20 4.28 11.28
N VAL A 91 -9.61 3.23 11.85
CA VAL A 91 -9.85 1.82 11.46
C VAL A 91 -10.76 1.08 12.43
N VAL A 92 -10.92 1.59 13.65
CA VAL A 92 -11.79 1.00 14.66
C VAL A 92 -13.08 1.81 14.80
N SER A 93 -14.22 1.13 14.82
CA SER A 93 -15.48 1.77 15.22
C SER A 93 -15.69 1.58 16.71
N SER A 94 -16.28 2.56 17.40
CA SER A 94 -16.79 2.37 18.76
C SER A 94 -17.95 1.38 18.71
N GLY A 95 -17.65 0.09 18.81
CA GLY A 95 -18.65 -0.97 18.91
C GLY A 95 -19.42 -0.91 20.23
N PRO A 96 -20.43 -1.79 20.42
CA PRO A 96 -21.27 -1.81 21.61
C PRO A 96 -20.51 -2.04 22.93
N GLY A 97 -19.23 -2.46 22.88
CA GLY A 97 -18.34 -2.62 24.03
C GLY A 97 -17.63 -1.34 24.50
N GLY A 98 -17.85 -0.17 23.87
CA GLY A 98 -17.27 1.10 24.31
C GLY A 98 -15.74 1.06 24.45
N ALA A 99 -15.20 1.59 25.56
CA ALA A 99 -13.76 1.60 25.85
C ALA A 99 -13.15 0.19 25.98
N SER A 100 -13.91 -0.79 26.48
CA SER A 100 -13.46 -2.18 26.61
C SER A 100 -13.23 -2.85 25.25
N GLY A 101 -13.98 -2.44 24.22
CA GLY A 101 -13.78 -2.92 22.86
C GLY A 101 -12.44 -2.50 22.23
N TRP A 102 -11.80 -1.44 22.76
CA TRP A 102 -10.49 -1.00 22.31
C TRP A 102 -9.36 -1.82 22.91
N GLU A 103 -9.41 -2.11 24.22
CA GLU A 103 -8.42 -2.95 24.89
C GLU A 103 -8.34 -4.34 24.24
N ASP A 104 -9.50 -4.89 23.89
CA ASP A 104 -9.64 -6.15 23.16
C ASP A 104 -8.81 -6.24 21.87
N LEU A 105 -8.61 -5.11 21.17
CA LEU A 105 -7.80 -5.07 19.94
C LEU A 105 -6.33 -5.36 20.20
N PHE A 106 -5.86 -5.12 21.41
CA PHE A 106 -4.46 -5.33 21.79
C PHE A 106 -4.27 -6.63 22.56
N ILE A 107 -5.33 -7.14 23.20
CA ILE A 107 -5.32 -8.38 23.96
C ILE A 107 -5.46 -9.58 23.02
N ASP A 108 -6.54 -9.63 22.24
CA ASP A 108 -6.82 -10.76 21.36
C ASP A 108 -5.84 -10.81 20.19
N SER A 109 -5.22 -11.97 19.99
CA SER A 109 -4.18 -12.15 18.98
C SER A 109 -4.68 -11.89 17.56
N SER A 110 -5.91 -12.31 17.24
CA SER A 110 -6.49 -12.15 15.90
C SER A 110 -6.88 -10.69 15.64
N LYS A 111 -7.51 -10.04 16.63
CA LYS A 111 -7.86 -8.62 16.54
C LYS A 111 -6.62 -7.73 16.45
N ARG A 112 -5.54 -8.07 17.16
CA ARG A 112 -4.27 -7.34 17.08
C ARG A 112 -3.60 -7.49 15.72
N GLN A 113 -3.61 -8.69 15.14
CA GLN A 113 -3.12 -8.90 13.77
C GLN A 113 -3.91 -8.06 12.77
N ALA A 114 -5.25 -8.06 12.87
CA ALA A 114 -6.10 -7.22 12.02
C ALA A 114 -5.79 -5.73 12.19
N LEU A 115 -5.56 -5.29 13.43
CA LEU A 115 -5.15 -3.91 13.73
C LEU A 115 -3.81 -3.55 13.07
N VAL A 116 -2.81 -4.44 13.14
CA VAL A 116 -1.50 -4.27 12.50
C VAL A 116 -1.66 -4.17 10.99
N CYS A 117 -2.44 -5.05 10.36
CA CYS A 117 -2.74 -4.96 8.93
C CYS A 117 -3.32 -3.61 8.55
N ALA A 118 -4.25 -3.10 9.36
CA ALA A 118 -4.91 -1.82 9.12
C ALA A 118 -3.96 -0.62 9.30
N ILE A 119 -3.11 -0.63 10.32
CA ILE A 119 -2.06 0.39 10.53
C ILE A 119 -1.09 0.38 9.33
N THR A 120 -0.54 -0.79 8.99
CA THR A 120 0.41 -0.91 7.88
C THR A 120 -0.21 -0.46 6.56
N GLY A 121 -1.44 -0.91 6.24
CA GLY A 121 -2.16 -0.50 5.03
C GLY A 121 -2.36 1.02 4.95
N ASN A 122 -2.83 1.65 6.03
CA ASN A 122 -3.03 3.10 6.07
C ASN A 122 -1.70 3.87 5.92
N THR A 123 -0.65 3.43 6.61
CA THR A 123 0.68 4.04 6.45
C THR A 123 1.17 3.90 5.01
N MET A 124 0.98 2.77 4.35
CA MET A 124 1.34 2.59 2.93
C MET A 124 0.53 3.50 2.01
N VAL A 125 -0.77 3.66 2.27
CA VAL A 125 -1.61 4.61 1.51
C VAL A 125 -1.05 6.02 1.59
N GLU A 126 -0.79 6.52 2.81
CA GLU A 126 -0.33 7.90 3.01
C GLU A 126 1.11 8.12 2.55
N GLN A 127 2.03 7.22 2.88
CA GLN A 127 3.45 7.40 2.65
C GLN A 127 3.90 6.99 1.24
N VAL A 128 3.17 6.07 0.59
CA VAL A 128 3.57 5.49 -0.70
C VAL A 128 2.59 5.78 -1.83
N PHE A 129 1.32 5.40 -1.68
CA PHE A 129 0.35 5.50 -2.78
C PHE A 129 -0.14 6.92 -3.04
N GLN A 130 -0.23 7.76 -2.01
CA GLN A 130 -0.57 9.18 -2.18
C GLN A 130 0.58 10.02 -2.73
N HIS A 131 1.79 9.47 -2.79
CA HIS A 131 2.92 10.17 -3.37
C HIS A 131 2.75 10.28 -4.90
N ILE A 132 2.85 11.50 -5.44
CA ILE A 132 2.66 11.76 -6.88
C ILE A 132 3.75 11.08 -7.73
N PHE A 133 4.99 11.11 -7.26
CA PHE A 133 6.12 10.42 -7.87
C PHE A 133 7.11 9.92 -6.81
N PHE A 134 6.88 8.71 -6.28
CA PHE A 134 7.62 8.18 -5.13
C PHE A 134 9.12 8.10 -5.41
N GLY A 135 9.95 8.68 -4.54
CA GLY A 135 11.41 8.73 -4.70
C GLY A 135 11.91 9.77 -5.71
N GLY A 136 11.01 10.55 -6.33
CA GLY A 136 11.41 11.67 -7.19
C GLY A 136 12.10 12.78 -6.40
N THR A 137 12.91 13.60 -7.08
CA THR A 137 13.43 14.85 -6.49
C THR A 137 12.32 15.89 -6.37
N SER A 138 12.54 16.94 -5.57
CA SER A 138 11.61 18.07 -5.45
C SER A 138 11.27 18.70 -6.81
N GLU A 139 12.25 18.79 -7.70
CA GLU A 139 12.11 19.33 -9.06
C GLU A 139 11.26 18.39 -9.90
N GLN A 140 11.54 17.08 -9.89
CA GLN A 140 10.76 16.08 -10.61
C GLN A 140 9.30 16.04 -10.15
N ILE A 141 9.07 16.12 -8.83
CA ILE A 141 7.73 16.17 -8.25
C ILE A 141 6.98 17.43 -8.74
N LYS A 142 7.63 18.59 -8.76
CA LYS A 142 7.05 19.84 -9.28
C LYS A 142 6.71 19.72 -10.77
N GLU A 143 7.58 19.13 -11.57
CA GLU A 143 7.34 18.92 -13.00
C GLU A 143 6.13 18.01 -13.24
N VAL A 144 6.02 16.92 -12.50
CA VAL A 144 4.89 15.99 -12.61
C VAL A 144 3.58 16.65 -12.12
N ALA A 145 3.64 17.43 -11.04
CA ALA A 145 2.49 18.18 -10.53
C ALA A 145 2.03 19.29 -11.50
N ALA A 146 2.96 19.94 -12.20
CA ALA A 146 2.65 20.96 -13.20
C ALA A 146 1.78 20.41 -14.33
N ILE A 147 2.06 19.18 -14.80
CA ILE A 147 1.24 18.49 -15.82
C ILE A 147 -0.20 18.29 -15.31
N GLN A 148 -0.37 17.86 -14.06
CA GLN A 148 -1.71 17.68 -13.47
C GLN A 148 -2.48 19.01 -13.38
N TYR A 149 -1.77 20.11 -13.08
CA TYR A 149 -2.37 21.44 -12.98
C TYR A 149 -2.70 22.06 -14.34
N GLU A 150 -1.79 21.97 -15.31
CA GLU A 150 -1.96 22.51 -16.67
C GLU A 150 -3.15 21.84 -17.37
N HIS A 151 -3.26 20.52 -17.25
CA HIS A 151 -4.31 19.73 -17.89
C HIS A 151 -5.49 19.42 -16.97
N ARG A 152 -5.73 20.24 -15.93
CA ARG A 152 -6.82 20.03 -14.96
C ARG A 152 -8.22 20.04 -15.59
N ASN A 153 -8.38 20.75 -16.72
CA ASN A 153 -9.64 20.85 -17.46
C ASN A 153 -9.82 19.72 -18.49
N ASN A 154 -8.81 18.88 -18.69
CA ASN A 154 -8.93 17.68 -19.53
C ASN A 154 -9.58 16.55 -18.71
N ASP A 155 -10.11 15.54 -19.40
CA ASP A 155 -10.60 14.34 -18.74
C ASP A 155 -9.46 13.60 -17.99
N GLY A 156 -9.85 12.76 -17.04
CA GLY A 156 -8.92 12.05 -16.17
C GLY A 156 -7.96 11.12 -16.90
N PHE A 157 -8.38 10.50 -18.01
CA PHE A 157 -7.55 9.56 -18.77
C PHE A 157 -6.51 10.29 -19.62
N THR A 158 -6.89 11.41 -20.25
CA THR A 158 -5.93 12.27 -20.97
C THR A 158 -4.85 12.78 -20.01
N ARG A 159 -5.25 13.30 -18.84
CA ARG A 159 -4.31 13.79 -17.83
C ARG A 159 -3.39 12.68 -17.32
N ASN A 160 -3.93 11.49 -17.08
CA ASN A 160 -3.15 10.34 -16.62
C ASN A 160 -2.16 9.83 -17.68
N THR A 161 -2.53 9.89 -18.97
CA THR A 161 -1.63 9.58 -20.09
C THR A 161 -0.43 10.51 -20.14
N LEU A 162 -0.66 11.82 -20.00
CA LEU A 162 0.41 12.83 -19.97
C LEU A 162 1.30 12.66 -18.73
N HIS A 163 0.68 12.38 -17.58
CA HIS A 163 1.38 12.10 -16.33
C HIS A 163 2.31 10.88 -16.42
N ALA A 164 1.79 9.76 -16.93
CA ALA A 164 2.56 8.54 -17.14
C ALA A 164 3.72 8.76 -18.14
N THR A 165 3.47 9.52 -19.22
CA THR A 165 4.50 9.89 -20.21
C THR A 165 5.62 10.70 -19.55
N LYS A 166 5.27 11.68 -18.72
CA LYS A 166 6.26 12.49 -18.00
C LYS A 166 7.09 11.64 -17.04
N ILE A 167 6.46 10.81 -16.21
CA ILE A 167 7.18 9.92 -15.30
C ILE A 167 8.10 8.97 -16.08
N ARG A 168 7.62 8.36 -17.18
CA ARG A 168 8.46 7.51 -18.02
C ARG A 168 9.69 8.24 -18.54
N SER A 169 9.56 9.49 -18.98
CA SER A 169 10.71 10.30 -19.43
C SER A 169 11.75 10.56 -18.33
N LEU A 170 11.31 10.64 -17.07
CA LEU A 170 12.18 10.85 -15.91
C LEU A 170 12.89 9.55 -15.48
N LEU A 171 12.25 8.39 -15.66
CA LEU A 171 12.82 7.06 -15.35
C LEU A 171 13.68 6.49 -16.48
N ALA A 172 13.49 6.95 -17.72
CA ALA A 172 14.21 6.51 -18.92
C ALA A 172 14.86 7.71 -19.65
N PRO A 173 15.89 8.34 -19.07
CA PRO A 173 16.46 9.57 -19.62
C PRO A 173 17.22 9.37 -20.94
N THR A 174 17.58 8.13 -21.30
CA THR A 174 18.32 7.82 -22.53
C THR A 174 17.38 7.57 -23.71
N LYS A 175 17.69 8.16 -24.88
CA LYS A 175 16.87 8.06 -26.12
C LYS A 175 17.15 6.79 -26.93
N HIS A 176 17.15 5.62 -26.30
CA HIS A 176 17.19 4.35 -27.02
C HIS A 176 15.78 3.81 -27.24
N ASN A 177 15.59 2.94 -28.25
CA ASN A 177 14.28 2.44 -28.67
C ASN A 177 13.55 1.56 -27.64
N SER A 178 14.12 1.34 -26.45
CA SER A 178 13.47 0.77 -25.24
C SER A 178 14.47 0.83 -24.08
N PRO A 179 14.66 1.98 -23.40
CA PRO A 179 15.62 2.08 -22.32
C PRO A 179 15.08 1.34 -21.08
N PRO A 180 15.93 0.64 -20.33
CA PRO A 180 15.51 0.10 -19.04
C PRO A 180 15.09 1.25 -18.12
N LEU A 181 13.98 1.07 -17.41
CA LEU A 181 13.53 2.04 -16.42
C LEU A 181 14.49 2.03 -15.22
N HIS A 182 14.97 3.20 -14.82
CA HIS A 182 15.76 3.37 -13.61
C HIS A 182 14.86 3.76 -12.44
N LEU A 183 15.25 3.39 -11.23
CA LEU A 183 14.56 3.87 -10.03
C LEU A 183 14.80 5.37 -9.82
N PRO A 184 13.82 6.10 -9.25
CA PRO A 184 13.99 7.49 -8.85
C PRO A 184 15.18 7.69 -7.89
N PRO A 185 15.86 8.85 -7.93
CA PRO A 185 17.09 9.07 -7.16
C PRO A 185 16.94 8.89 -5.64
N ASN A 186 15.78 9.27 -5.08
CA ASN A 186 15.51 9.20 -3.65
C ASN A 186 14.72 7.94 -3.24
N PHE A 187 14.61 6.93 -4.12
CA PHE A 187 13.79 5.75 -3.87
C PHE A 187 14.13 5.06 -2.54
N ASN A 188 15.40 4.72 -2.32
CA ASN A 188 15.85 4.05 -1.09
C ASN A 188 15.67 4.92 0.16
N ALA A 189 15.82 6.25 0.02
CA ALA A 189 15.61 7.19 1.12
C ALA A 189 14.13 7.22 1.54
N HIS A 190 13.21 7.28 0.58
CA HIS A 190 11.77 7.25 0.85
C HIS A 190 11.31 5.89 1.41
N VAL A 191 11.87 4.77 0.94
CA VAL A 191 11.63 3.44 1.53
C VAL A 191 12.07 3.44 3.00
N THR A 192 13.29 3.91 3.30
CA THR A 192 13.80 3.99 4.68
C THR A 192 12.91 4.87 5.56
N HIS A 193 12.46 6.01 5.06
CA HIS A 193 11.56 6.90 5.78
C HIS A 193 10.21 6.23 6.09
N THR A 194 9.64 5.53 5.11
CA THR A 194 8.37 4.81 5.28
C THR A 194 8.50 3.67 6.29
N VAL A 195 9.62 2.93 6.28
CA VAL A 195 9.92 1.91 7.29
C VAL A 195 10.01 2.52 8.69
N ALA A 196 10.65 3.69 8.84
CA ALA A 196 10.71 4.40 10.11
C ALA A 196 9.31 4.85 10.60
N ALA A 197 8.45 5.31 9.70
CA ALA A 197 7.06 5.65 10.02
C ALA A 197 6.27 4.42 10.49
N LEU A 198 6.39 3.29 9.79
CA LEU A 198 5.79 2.02 10.22
C LEU A 198 6.26 1.60 11.60
N LEU A 199 7.57 1.64 11.86
CA LEU A 199 8.13 1.32 13.17
C LEU A 199 7.55 2.21 14.26
N THR A 200 7.40 3.52 14.00
CA THR A 200 6.80 4.47 14.95
C THR A 200 5.39 4.05 15.37
N HIS A 201 4.59 3.51 14.44
CA HIS A 201 3.23 3.05 14.73
C HIS A 201 3.17 1.65 15.34
N LEU A 202 4.07 0.76 14.92
CA LEU A 202 4.07 -0.64 15.31
C LEU A 202 4.80 -0.90 16.63
N MET A 203 5.74 -0.04 17.03
CA MET A 203 6.55 -0.27 18.23
C MET A 203 5.71 -0.41 19.51
N PRO A 204 4.71 0.44 19.79
CA PRO A 204 3.86 0.27 20.98
C PRO A 204 3.13 -1.09 21.01
N LEU A 205 2.87 -1.71 19.86
CA LEU A 205 2.26 -3.05 19.81
C LEU A 205 3.30 -4.15 20.01
N LEU A 206 4.53 -3.94 19.56
CA LEU A 206 5.63 -4.90 19.75
C LEU A 206 6.07 -4.99 21.22
N THR A 207 5.98 -3.90 21.99
CA THR A 207 6.31 -3.91 23.44
C THR A 207 5.36 -4.77 24.27
N LEU A 208 4.18 -5.10 23.72
CA LEU A 208 3.25 -6.05 24.34
C LEU A 208 3.82 -7.48 24.34
N HIS A 209 4.74 -7.79 23.41
CA HIS A 209 5.39 -9.09 23.34
C HIS A 209 6.49 -9.24 24.41
N ALA A 210 6.72 -10.48 24.88
CA ALA A 210 7.87 -10.79 25.73
C ALA A 210 9.19 -10.58 24.95
N PRO A 211 10.33 -10.27 25.59
CA PRO A 211 11.57 -9.81 24.93
C PRO A 211 12.27 -10.82 23.98
N ASN A 212 11.64 -11.94 23.62
CA ASN A 212 12.27 -13.06 22.94
C ASN A 212 11.67 -13.35 21.54
N ASN A 213 11.50 -12.34 20.68
CA ASN A 213 11.21 -12.63 19.27
C ASN A 213 12.44 -12.40 18.39
N PRO A 214 13.05 -13.46 17.82
CA PRO A 214 14.25 -13.36 16.99
C PRO A 214 13.96 -12.99 15.51
N THR A 215 12.71 -12.75 15.12
CA THR A 215 12.36 -12.54 13.70
C THR A 215 12.82 -11.16 13.20
N PRO A 216 13.50 -11.07 12.04
CA PRO A 216 14.05 -9.81 11.53
C PRO A 216 12.94 -8.86 11.03
N LEU A 217 12.44 -8.02 11.94
CA LEU A 217 11.37 -7.04 11.68
C LEU A 217 11.73 -6.03 10.59
N ILE A 218 12.92 -5.41 10.69
CA ILE A 218 13.33 -4.32 9.80
C ILE A 218 13.47 -4.82 8.34
N PRO A 219 14.17 -5.93 8.06
CA PRO A 219 14.22 -6.48 6.71
C PRO A 219 12.84 -6.82 6.12
N ALA A 220 11.92 -7.35 6.92
CA ALA A 220 10.56 -7.65 6.46
C ALA A 220 9.78 -6.38 6.08
N LEU A 221 9.85 -5.33 6.92
CA LEU A 221 9.24 -4.04 6.63
C LEU A 221 9.87 -3.37 5.40
N TYR A 222 11.19 -3.49 5.24
CA TYR A 222 11.91 -2.95 4.08
C TYR A 222 11.44 -3.63 2.78
N ALA A 223 11.41 -4.96 2.74
CA ALA A 223 10.96 -5.72 1.59
C ALA A 223 9.51 -5.38 1.20
N LEU A 224 8.62 -5.31 2.20
CA LEU A 224 7.20 -4.96 2.00
C LEU A 224 7.04 -3.53 1.46
N THR A 225 7.80 -2.58 2.01
CA THR A 225 7.79 -1.19 1.57
C THR A 225 8.35 -1.04 0.15
N THR A 226 9.46 -1.73 -0.17
CA THR A 226 10.03 -1.74 -1.52
C THR A 226 9.05 -2.29 -2.54
N HIS A 227 8.39 -3.41 -2.26
CA HIS A 227 7.38 -3.99 -3.15
C HIS A 227 6.22 -3.00 -3.39
N THR A 228 5.71 -2.39 -2.31
CA THR A 228 4.64 -1.38 -2.37
C THR A 228 5.06 -0.14 -3.18
N ALA A 229 6.30 0.32 -3.02
CA ALA A 229 6.84 1.47 -3.75
C ALA A 229 7.00 1.18 -5.25
N LEU A 230 7.46 -0.02 -5.61
CA LEU A 230 7.52 -0.46 -7.01
C LEU A 230 6.13 -0.55 -7.63
N LEU A 231 5.16 -1.11 -6.90
CA LEU A 231 3.77 -1.16 -7.32
C LEU A 231 3.20 0.25 -7.54
N SER A 232 3.44 1.19 -6.62
CA SER A 232 3.05 2.59 -6.78
C SER A 232 3.63 3.21 -8.05
N LEU A 233 4.91 2.98 -8.37
CA LEU A 233 5.51 3.45 -9.62
C LEU A 233 4.86 2.81 -10.85
N ALA A 234 4.59 1.51 -10.84
CA ALA A 234 3.90 0.81 -11.94
C ALA A 234 2.49 1.38 -12.17
N MET A 235 1.76 1.65 -11.09
CA MET A 235 0.45 2.31 -11.14
C MET A 235 0.53 3.69 -11.78
N ARG A 236 1.57 4.49 -11.47
CA ARG A 236 1.77 5.83 -12.07
C ARG A 236 2.22 5.80 -13.53
N LEU A 237 2.77 4.67 -13.99
CA LEU A 237 3.17 4.44 -15.37
C LEU A 237 2.03 3.92 -16.26
N THR A 238 0.89 3.57 -15.66
CA THR A 238 -0.30 3.07 -16.37
C THR A 238 -1.13 4.25 -16.88
N PRO A 239 -1.21 4.50 -18.19
CA PRO A 239 -1.87 5.70 -18.72
C PRO A 239 -3.41 5.64 -18.68
N HIS A 240 -3.98 4.43 -18.68
CA HIS A 240 -5.43 4.21 -18.86
C HIS A 240 -6.22 3.97 -17.57
N THR A 241 -5.54 3.93 -16.42
CA THR A 241 -6.18 3.55 -15.15
C THR A 241 -5.89 4.60 -14.09
N VAL A 242 -6.98 5.15 -13.53
CA VAL A 242 -6.91 6.14 -12.47
C VAL A 242 -7.09 5.43 -11.13
N TYR A 243 -6.00 5.30 -10.40
CA TYR A 243 -6.02 4.68 -9.07
C TYR A 243 -6.34 5.73 -8.00
N HIS A 244 -7.43 5.50 -7.26
CA HIS A 244 -7.88 6.37 -6.19
C HIS A 244 -7.76 5.67 -4.84
N PHE A 245 -6.90 6.21 -3.97
CA PHE A 245 -6.79 5.79 -2.58
C PHE A 245 -7.37 6.89 -1.69
N PRO A 246 -8.52 6.66 -1.04
CA PRO A 246 -9.09 7.67 -0.15
C PRO A 246 -8.13 7.94 1.02
N PRO A 247 -7.97 9.19 1.46
CA PRO A 247 -7.21 9.50 2.66
C PRO A 247 -7.75 8.76 3.88
N SER A 248 -6.86 8.14 4.65
CA SER A 248 -7.22 7.40 5.87
C SER A 248 -7.77 8.31 6.97
N SER A 249 -7.41 9.59 6.99
CA SER A 249 -7.89 10.51 8.01
C SER A 249 -9.33 10.98 7.74
N ARG A 250 -10.28 10.58 8.60
CA ARG A 250 -11.61 11.23 8.68
C ARG A 250 -11.42 12.64 9.24
N THR A 251 -11.94 13.64 8.55
CA THR A 251 -11.95 15.06 9.00
C THR A 251 -13.10 15.39 9.95
N SER A 252 -13.92 14.42 10.35
CA SER A 252 -15.00 14.63 11.32
C SER A 252 -14.49 14.57 12.78
N PRO A 253 -14.88 15.50 13.66
CA PRO A 253 -14.53 15.43 15.08
C PRO A 253 -15.39 14.35 15.75
N THR A 254 -14.93 13.10 15.73
CA THR A 254 -15.42 12.13 16.71
C THR A 254 -14.94 12.59 18.10
N PRO A 255 -15.80 12.57 19.13
CA PRO A 255 -15.41 13.00 20.47
C PRO A 255 -14.17 12.24 20.92
N ARG A 256 -13.18 12.96 21.44
CA ARG A 256 -12.00 12.34 22.06
C ARG A 256 -12.49 11.38 23.14
N PRO A 257 -12.04 10.11 23.16
CA PRO A 257 -12.18 9.28 24.35
C PRO A 257 -11.49 10.04 25.50
N GLN A 258 -12.26 10.43 26.50
CA GLN A 258 -11.70 10.96 27.74
C GLN A 258 -11.06 9.79 28.48
N TRP A 259 -9.75 9.75 28.49
CA TRP A 259 -8.98 8.83 29.31
C TRP A 259 -9.05 9.32 30.75
N SER A 260 -10.02 8.84 31.52
CA SER A 260 -10.04 9.03 32.97
C SER A 260 -9.07 8.03 33.59
N ALA A 261 -7.98 8.55 34.18
CA ALA A 261 -7.07 7.76 35.00
C ALA A 261 -7.87 7.09 36.16
N PRO A 262 -7.51 5.87 36.58
CA PRO A 262 -8.15 5.25 37.73
C PRO A 262 -7.95 6.16 38.94
N THR A 263 -9.05 6.67 39.47
CA THR A 263 -9.04 7.41 40.73
C THR A 263 -8.71 6.39 41.82
N THR A 264 -7.47 6.41 42.31
CA THR A 264 -7.16 5.79 43.59
C THR A 264 -7.91 6.58 44.65
N GLN A 265 -9.02 6.03 45.14
CA GLN A 265 -9.59 6.46 46.41
C GLN A 265 -9.09 5.53 47.53
N PRO A 266 -8.78 6.10 48.71
CA PRO A 266 -8.22 5.39 49.86
C PRO A 266 -9.20 4.40 50.50
#